data_AF-A0A1G5R663-F1
#
_entry.id   AF-A0A1G5R663-F1
#
_cell.length_a   1.000
_cell.length_b   1.000
_cell.length_c   1.000
_cell.angle_alpha   90.00
_cell.angle_beta   90.00
_cell.angle_gamma   90.00
#
_symmetry.space_group_name_H-M   'P 1'
#
loop_
_entity.id
_entity.type
_entity.pdbx_description
1 polymer ?
#
loop_
_entity_poly.entity_id
_entity_poly.type
_entity_poly.pdbx_seq_one_letter_code
_entity_poly.pdbx_strand_id
1 'polypeptide(L)'
;MKLDPDFHYILHIIFIEIRATKNLKKARAMADIVHNVPNMIRNGHSADRIIEEILSKAKHYSAESYFQRLLGIPQTPSDKAE
;
A
#
# COMPACT_ATOMS: atom_id res chain seq x y z
N MET A 1 -12.70 12.76 -12.01
CA MET A 1 -11.96 13.24 -10.82
C MET A 1 -11.21 12.04 -10.26
N LYS A 2 -9.87 11.99 -10.33
CA LYS A 2 -9.11 11.02 -9.55
C LYS A 2 -9.30 11.42 -8.09
N LEU A 3 -9.81 10.51 -7.26
CA LEU A 3 -9.79 10.72 -5.81
C LEU A 3 -8.32 10.61 -5.39
N ASP A 4 -7.76 11.69 -4.84
CA ASP A 4 -6.45 11.60 -4.21
C ASP A 4 -6.57 10.65 -3.01
N PRO A 5 -5.74 9.60 -2.92
CA PRO A 5 -5.83 8.66 -1.81
C PRO A 5 -5.52 9.38 -0.49
N ASP A 6 -6.37 9.17 0.51
CA ASP A 6 -6.04 9.60 1.87
C ASP A 6 -5.02 8.61 2.47
N PHE A 7 -3.75 8.97 2.36
CA PHE A 7 -2.66 8.15 2.89
C PHE A 7 -2.71 7.97 4.41
N HIS A 8 -3.31 8.91 5.16
CA HIS A 8 -3.47 8.74 6.61
C HIS A 8 -4.51 7.66 6.92
N TYR A 9 -5.61 7.63 6.16
CA TYR A 9 -6.60 6.55 6.26
C TYR A 9 -6.01 5.18 5.90
N ILE A 10 -5.18 5.11 4.86
CA ILE A 10 -4.50 3.86 4.49
C ILE A 10 -3.53 3.41 5.59
N LEU A 11 -2.70 4.31 6.11
CA LEU A 11 -1.81 4.01 7.24
C LEU A 11 -2.58 3.53 8.46
N HIS A 12 -3.73 4.14 8.76
CA HIS A 12 -4.61 3.74 9.85
C HIS A 12 -5.07 2.28 9.70
N ILE A 13 -5.57 1.89 8.51
CA ILE A 13 -5.97 0.51 8.23
C ILE A 13 -4.79 -0.45 8.42
N ILE A 14 -3.63 -0.12 7.84
CA ILE A 14 -2.45 -0.98 7.91
C ILE A 14 -1.97 -1.18 9.34
N PHE A 15 -1.97 -0.13 10.18
CA PHE A 15 -1.60 -0.25 11.58
C PHE A 15 -2.57 -1.14 12.37
N ILE A 16 -3.87 -1.07 12.07
CA ILE A 16 -4.85 -2.00 12.66
C ILE A 16 -4.54 -3.44 12.23
N GLU A 17 -4.28 -3.68 10.94
CA GLU A 17 -3.99 -5.03 10.45
C GLU A 17 -2.70 -5.62 11.02
N ILE A 18 -1.64 -4.81 11.14
CA ILE A 18 -0.37 -5.19 11.78
C ILE A 18 -0.63 -5.58 13.24
N ARG A 19 -1.43 -4.81 13.97
CA ARG A 19 -1.75 -5.07 15.36
C ARG A 19 -2.63 -6.31 15.55
N ALA A 20 -3.57 -6.54 14.62
CA ALA A 20 -4.55 -7.62 14.73
C ALA A 20 -4.03 -8.98 14.25
N THR A 21 -3.01 -9.00 13.39
CA THR A 21 -2.52 -10.26 12.82
C THR A 21 -1.62 -11.03 13.81
N LYS A 22 -1.80 -12.34 13.87
CA LYS A 22 -0.88 -13.26 14.57
C LYS A 22 0.26 -13.74 13.67
N ASN A 23 0.21 -13.42 12.37
CA ASN A 23 1.22 -13.80 11.40
C ASN A 23 2.31 -12.73 11.33
N LEU A 24 3.45 -12.98 12.00
CA LEU A 24 4.57 -12.05 12.05
C LEU A 24 5.14 -11.71 10.66
N LYS A 25 5.13 -12.67 9.72
CA LYS A 25 5.58 -12.43 8.35
C LYS A 25 4.66 -11.44 7.63
N LYS A 26 3.34 -11.56 7.80
CA LYS A 26 2.36 -10.60 7.27
C LYS A 26 2.56 -9.21 7.89
N ALA A 27 2.69 -9.12 9.21
CA ALA A 27 2.91 -7.86 9.92
C ALA A 27 4.16 -7.12 9.41
N ARG A 28 5.29 -7.82 9.28
CA ARG A 28 6.55 -7.26 8.75
C ARG A 28 6.40 -6.80 7.31
N ALA A 29 5.80 -7.62 6.44
CA ALA A 29 5.57 -7.24 5.06
C ALA A 29 4.73 -5.95 4.94
N MET A 30 3.64 -5.84 5.70
CA MET A 30 2.80 -4.63 5.70
C MET A 30 3.56 -3.39 6.20
N ALA A 31 4.36 -3.54 7.27
CA ALA A 31 5.18 -2.45 7.78
C ALA A 31 6.23 -2.00 6.75
N ASP A 32 6.93 -2.95 6.13
CA ASP A 32 7.96 -2.67 5.12
C ASP A 32 7.39 -1.93 3.90
N ILE A 33 6.16 -2.27 3.48
CA ILE A 33 5.49 -1.60 2.37
C ILE A 33 5.24 -0.12 2.68
N VAL A 34 4.80 0.22 3.89
CA VAL A 34 4.32 1.58 4.19
C VAL A 34 5.26 2.44 5.05
N HIS A 35 6.36 1.90 5.59
CA HIS A 35 7.19 2.64 6.56
C HIS A 35 7.76 3.96 6.03
N ASN A 36 7.97 4.09 4.71
CA ASN A 36 8.46 5.32 4.08
C ASN A 36 7.37 6.37 3.88
N VAL A 37 6.10 5.96 3.83
CA VAL A 37 4.96 6.83 3.50
C VAL A 37 4.86 8.03 4.45
N PRO A 38 4.96 7.89 5.80
CA PRO A 38 4.93 9.05 6.69
C PRO A 38 6.01 10.10 6.39
N ASN A 39 7.22 9.66 6.05
CA ASN A 39 8.32 10.57 5.71
C ASN A 39 8.11 11.22 4.34
N MET A 40 7.56 10.50 3.37
CA MET A 40 7.22 11.05 2.05
C MET A 40 6.11 12.10 2.14
N ILE A 41 5.09 11.88 2.97
CA ILE A 41 4.05 12.87 3.27
C ILE A 41 4.69 14.12 3.88
N ARG A 42 5.53 13.95 4.91
CA ARG A 42 6.24 15.06 5.56
C ARG A 42 7.08 15.88 4.58
N ASN A 43 7.73 15.22 3.63
CA ASN A 43 8.59 15.86 2.63
C ASN A 43 7.81 16.41 1.41
N GLY A 44 6.48 16.33 1.40
CA GLY A 44 5.65 16.90 0.33
C GLY A 44 5.74 16.16 -1.01
N HIS A 45 6.03 14.86 -1.00
CA HIS A 45 6.00 14.06 -2.24
C HIS A 45 4.58 14.03 -2.83
N SER A 46 4.49 13.96 -4.16
CA SER A 46 3.22 13.84 -4.86
C SER A 46 2.52 12.51 -4.53
N ALA A 47 1.19 12.50 -4.64
CA ALA A 47 0.39 11.29 -4.45
C ALA A 47 0.82 10.16 -5.39
N ASP A 48 1.05 10.45 -6.67
CA ASP A 48 1.54 9.47 -7.65
C ASP A 48 2.86 8.83 -7.22
N ARG A 49 3.79 9.61 -6.65
CA ARG A 49 5.08 9.08 -6.18
C ARG A 49 4.93 8.19 -4.95
N ILE A 50 4.01 8.53 -4.04
CA ILE A 50 3.71 7.71 -2.86
C ILE A 50 3.02 6.41 -3.28
N ILE A 51 2.09 6.46 -4.24
CA ILE A 51 1.43 5.29 -4.84
C ILE A 51 2.47 4.35 -5.46
N GLU A 52 3.39 4.89 -6.26
CA GLU A 52 4.46 4.11 -6.91
C GLU A 52 5.34 3.38 -5.88
N GLU A 53 5.76 4.07 -4.81
CA GLU A 53 6.53 3.48 -3.72
C GLU A 53 5.77 2.31 -3.05
N ILE A 54 4.49 2.52 -2.72
CA ILE A 54 3.64 1.50 -2.10
C ILE A 54 3.50 0.28 -3.02
N LEU A 55 3.14 0.50 -4.29
CA LEU A 55 2.89 -0.60 -5.24
C LEU A 55 4.17 -1.38 -5.57
N SER A 56 5.30 -0.67 -5.75
CA SER A 56 6.60 -1.29 -5.98
C SER A 56 6.99 -2.24 -4.85
N LYS A 57 6.84 -1.80 -3.60
CA LYS A 57 7.08 -2.65 -2.42
C LYS A 57 6.05 -3.75 -2.27
N ALA A 58 4.78 -3.47 -2.52
CA ALA A 58 3.71 -4.45 -2.43
C ALA A 58 3.91 -5.61 -3.42
N LYS A 59 4.47 -5.34 -4.61
CA LYS A 59 4.81 -6.37 -5.60
C LYS A 59 5.83 -7.38 -5.05
N HIS A 60 6.87 -6.92 -4.35
CA HIS A 60 7.86 -7.81 -3.71
C HIS A 60 7.26 -8.79 -2.70
N TYR A 61 6.16 -8.40 -2.06
CA TYR A 61 5.45 -9.22 -1.07
C TYR A 61 4.19 -9.90 -1.61
N SER A 62 3.95 -9.85 -2.93
CA SER A 62 2.72 -10.36 -3.56
C SER A 62 1.43 -9.77 -2.96
N ALA A 63 1.49 -8.52 -2.50
CA ALA A 63 0.40 -7.79 -1.86
C ALA A 63 -0.20 -6.68 -2.74
N GLU A 64 0.24 -6.56 -3.99
CA GLU A 64 -0.12 -5.48 -4.92
C GLU A 64 -1.64 -5.29 -5.06
N SER A 65 -2.38 -6.37 -5.35
CA SER A 65 -3.83 -6.30 -5.50
C SER A 65 -4.55 -5.78 -4.25
N TYR A 66 -4.03 -6.09 -3.07
CA TYR A 66 -4.59 -5.59 -1.82
C TYR A 66 -4.39 -4.08 -1.68
N PHE A 67 -3.18 -3.58 -1.94
CA PHE A 67 -2.90 -2.15 -1.87
C PHE A 67 -3.58 -1.36 -2.98
N GLN A 68 -3.69 -1.89 -4.20
CA GLN A 68 -4.48 -1.29 -5.27
C GLN A 68 -5.95 -1.07 -4.85
N ARG A 69 -6.56 -2.04 -4.15
CA ARG A 69 -7.93 -1.88 -3.61
C ARG A 69 -8.00 -0.77 -2.56
N LEU A 70 -7.06 -0.72 -1.62
CA LEU A 70 -7.00 0.34 -0.61
C LEU A 70 -6.83 1.73 -1.23
N LEU A 71 -6.06 1.82 -2.31
CA LEU A 71 -5.80 3.07 -3.05
C LEU A 71 -6.94 3.44 -4.02
N GLY A 72 -7.98 2.62 -4.15
CA GLY A 72 -9.05 2.84 -5.13
C GLY A 72 -8.60 2.74 -6.59
N ILE A 73 -7.46 2.07 -6.86
CA ILE A 73 -6.90 1.87 -8.19
C ILE A 73 -7.57 0.64 -8.81
N PRO A 74 -8.11 0.75 -10.05
CA PRO A 74 -8.63 -0.40 -10.77
C PRO A 74 -7.56 -1.49 -10.84
N GLN A 75 -7.93 -2.71 -10.50
CA GLN A 75 -7.04 -3.84 -10.72
C GLN A 75 -6.80 -3.92 -12.23
N THR A 76 -5.55 -3.87 -12.67
CA THR A 76 -5.22 -4.42 -13.98
C THR A 76 -5.67 -5.88 -13.94
N PRO A 77 -6.40 -6.37 -14.96
CA PRO A 77 -6.56 -7.80 -15.13
C PRO A 77 -5.16 -8.39 -15.00
N SER A 78 -4.97 -9.29 -14.02
CA SER A 78 -3.90 -10.26 -14.13
C SER A 78 -4.05 -10.82 -15.53
N ASP A 79 -3.04 -10.67 -16.38
CA ASP A 79 -2.90 -11.54 -17.53
C ASP A 79 -3.07 -12.96 -16.95
N LYS A 80 -4.26 -13.51 -17.17
CA LYS A 80 -4.58 -14.87 -16.80
C LYS A 80 -4.45 -15.65 -18.08
N ALA A 81 -3.79 -16.80 -17.92
CA ALA A 81 -3.62 -17.88 -18.87
C ALA A 81 -2.42 -17.72 -19.81
N GLU A 82 -1.28 -18.27 -19.39
CA GLU A 82 -0.83 -19.59 -19.87
C GLU A 82 0.05 -20.27 -18.81
#